data_AF-A0A8H5CGN7-F1
#
_entry.id   AF-A0A8H5CGN7-F1
#
_cell.length_a   1.000
_cell.length_b   1.000
_cell.length_c   1.000
_cell.angle_alpha   90.00
_cell.angle_beta   90.00
_cell.angle_gamma   90.00
#
_symmetry.space_group_name_H-M   'P 1'
#
loop_
_entity.id
_entity.type
_entity.pdbx_description
1 polymer ?
#
loop_
_entity_poly.entity_id
_entity_poly.type
_entity_poly.pdbx_seq_one_letter_code
_entity_poly.pdbx_strand_id
1 'polypeptide(L)'
;MAIIEVLPREILIETIPWFLRSFRDARYGLLAAETLILCEWLNCLHDEISLVLRSPWSSVKMAYLTCRYYPLVYWPIISWAYVKNHQPKLCEKLARPAHGFALPLILAAQGK
;
A
#
# COMPACT_ATOMS: atom_id res chain seq x y z
N MET A 1 -13.68 -16.87 -6.61
CA MET A 1 -13.49 -18.34 -6.60
C MET A 1 -14.38 -19.00 -7.67
N ALA A 2 -14.46 -18.42 -8.87
CA ALA A 2 -15.33 -18.89 -9.97
C ALA A 2 -14.56 -19.09 -11.30
N ILE A 3 -13.24 -18.88 -11.29
CA ILE A 3 -12.38 -18.98 -12.50
C ILE A 3 -11.82 -20.40 -12.67
N ILE A 4 -11.78 -21.20 -11.59
CA ILE A 4 -11.10 -22.51 -11.58
C ILE A 4 -11.94 -23.60 -12.26
N GLU A 5 -13.26 -23.45 -12.34
CA GLU A 5 -14.15 -24.47 -12.93
C GLU A 5 -14.17 -24.49 -14.48
N VAL A 6 -13.66 -23.45 -15.15
CA VAL A 6 -13.83 -23.28 -16.60
C VAL A 6 -12.54 -23.55 -17.40
N LEU A 7 -11.37 -23.63 -16.75
CA LEU A 7 -10.09 -23.73 -17.44
C LEU A 7 -9.61 -25.19 -17.58
N PRO A 8 -9.18 -25.66 -18.77
CA PRO A 8 -8.61 -26.99 -18.93
C PRO A 8 -7.36 -27.17 -18.06
N ARG A 9 -7.18 -28.41 -17.55
CA ARG A 9 -6.20 -28.75 -16.51
C ARG A 9 -4.75 -28.45 -16.94
N GLU A 10 -4.47 -28.55 -18.24
CA GLU A 10 -3.18 -28.28 -18.86
C GLU A 10 -2.80 -26.80 -18.74
N ILE A 11 -3.74 -25.90 -19.02
CA ILE A 11 -3.53 -24.45 -18.89
C ILE A 11 -3.39 -24.06 -17.41
N LEU A 12 -4.11 -24.75 -16.51
CA LEU A 12 -4.00 -24.50 -15.08
C LEU A 12 -2.58 -24.81 -14.55
N ILE A 13 -1.96 -25.90 -14.99
CA ILE A 13 -0.61 -26.30 -14.55
C ILE A 13 0.43 -25.28 -15.00
N GLU A 14 0.32 -24.73 -16.21
CA GLU A 14 1.25 -23.72 -16.70
C GLU A 14 1.04 -22.35 -16.03
N THR A 15 -0.19 -21.95 -15.74
CA THR A 15 -0.51 -20.61 -15.23
C THR A 15 -0.23 -20.43 -13.74
N ILE A 16 -0.33 -21.51 -12.93
CA ILE A 16 -0.08 -21.44 -11.48
C ILE A 16 1.32 -20.87 -11.15
N PRO A 17 2.43 -21.36 -11.74
CA PRO A 17 3.76 -20.81 -11.47
C PRO A 17 3.90 -19.32 -11.75
N TRP A 18 3.32 -18.83 -12.86
CA TRP A 18 3.31 -17.41 -13.20
C TRP A 18 2.53 -16.61 -12.16
N PHE A 19 1.35 -17.08 -11.78
CA PHE A 19 0.53 -16.44 -10.75
C PHE A 19 1.26 -16.32 -9.42
N LEU A 20 1.90 -17.41 -8.98
CA LEU A 20 2.68 -17.41 -7.73
C LEU A 20 3.87 -16.46 -7.79
N ARG A 21 4.55 -16.37 -8.94
CA ARG A 21 5.63 -15.42 -9.16
C ARG A 21 5.12 -13.98 -9.10
N SER A 22 4.03 -13.67 -9.79
CA SER A 22 3.44 -12.32 -9.76
C SER A 22 3.03 -11.89 -8.35
N PHE A 23 2.46 -12.78 -7.54
CA PHE A 23 2.16 -12.47 -6.13
C PHE A 23 3.42 -12.18 -5.32
N ARG A 24 4.47 -12.96 -5.53
CA ARG A 24 5.74 -12.76 -4.84
C ARG A 24 6.39 -11.43 -5.23
N ASP A 25 6.44 -11.14 -6.52
CA ASP A 25 7.04 -9.93 -7.06
C ASP A 25 6.26 -8.70 -6.59
N ALA A 26 4.92 -8.77 -6.54
CA ALA A 26 4.09 -7.72 -5.96
C ALA A 26 4.39 -7.48 -4.47
N ARG A 27 4.52 -8.54 -3.66
CA ARG A 27 4.84 -8.41 -2.22
C ARG A 27 6.19 -7.73 -1.98
N TYR A 28 7.22 -8.11 -2.71
CA TYR A 28 8.54 -7.49 -2.58
C TYR A 28 8.58 -6.08 -3.16
N GLY A 29 7.84 -5.84 -4.25
CA GLY A 29 7.68 -4.50 -4.83
C GLY A 29 7.03 -3.51 -3.85
N LEU A 30 6.01 -3.95 -3.10
CA LEU A 30 5.37 -3.16 -2.06
C LEU A 30 6.37 -2.75 -0.95
N LEU A 31 7.15 -3.71 -0.44
CA LEU A 31 8.16 -3.43 0.60
C LEU A 31 9.28 -2.52 0.08
N ALA A 32 9.71 -2.69 -1.16
CA ALA A 32 10.72 -1.83 -1.77
C ALA A 32 10.22 -0.39 -1.90
N ALA A 33 8.98 -0.19 -2.35
CA ALA A 33 8.35 1.12 -2.44
C ALA A 33 8.20 1.78 -1.06
N GLU A 34 7.74 1.03 -0.06
CA GLU A 34 7.65 1.50 1.33
C GLU A 34 9.02 1.92 1.88
N THR A 35 10.06 1.14 1.61
CA THR A 35 11.44 1.45 2.02
C THR A 35 11.93 2.75 1.40
N LEU A 36 11.67 2.96 0.10
CA LEU A 36 12.02 4.21 -0.58
C LEU A 36 11.33 5.43 0.03
N ILE A 37 10.03 5.31 0.33
CA ILE A 37 9.25 6.39 0.98
C ILE A 37 9.86 6.74 2.34
N LEU A 38 10.22 5.73 3.15
CA LEU A 38 10.85 5.95 4.45
C LEU A 38 12.24 6.59 4.32
N CYS A 39 13.05 6.15 3.36
CA CYS A 39 14.36 6.73 3.10
C CYS A 39 14.26 8.20 2.66
N GLU A 40 13.34 8.53 1.75
CA GLU A 40 13.08 9.90 1.32
C GLU A 40 12.63 10.77 2.50
N TRP A 41 11.69 10.28 3.32
CA TRP A 41 11.22 10.98 4.50
C TRP A 41 12.35 11.25 5.51
N LEU A 42 13.21 10.25 5.79
CA LEU A 42 14.35 10.41 6.69
C LEU A 42 15.37 11.45 6.17
N ASN A 43 15.64 11.45 4.87
CA ASN A 43 16.55 12.43 4.25
C ASN A 43 16.00 13.86 4.32
N CYS A 44 14.68 14.02 4.19
CA CYS A 44 14.02 15.33 4.28
C CYS A 44 13.66 15.76 5.71
N LEU A 45 13.95 14.94 6.74
CA LEU A 45 13.48 15.18 8.10
C LEU A 45 13.95 16.52 8.67
N HIS A 46 15.18 16.93 8.36
CA HIS A 46 15.74 18.20 8.82
C HIS A 46 14.96 19.41 8.28
N ASP A 47 14.68 19.40 6.99
CA ASP A 47 13.93 20.46 6.30
C ASP A 47 12.47 20.46 6.73
N GLU A 48 11.90 19.28 6.99
CA GLU A 48 10.54 19.12 7.45
C GLU A 48 10.32 19.73 8.85
N ILE A 49 11.31 19.55 9.74
CA ILE A 49 11.29 20.18 11.07
C ILE A 49 11.46 21.69 10.97
N SER A 50 12.41 22.16 10.16
CA SER A 50 12.73 23.58 10.08
C SER A 50 11.67 24.41 9.35
N LEU A 51 11.05 23.87 8.30
CA LEU A 51 10.11 24.57 7.42
C LEU A 51 8.65 24.28 7.76
N VAL A 52 8.29 23.00 7.96
CA VAL A 52 6.88 22.60 8.10
C VAL A 52 6.45 22.66 9.57
N LEU A 53 7.21 22.06 10.48
CA LEU A 53 6.79 22.00 11.89
C LEU A 53 6.81 23.38 12.56
N ARG A 54 7.82 24.21 12.29
CA ARG A 54 7.96 25.56 12.86
C ARG A 54 7.07 26.62 12.23
N SER A 55 6.49 26.38 11.05
CA SER A 55 5.56 27.33 10.42
C SER A 55 4.19 27.36 11.13
N PRO A 56 3.48 28.50 11.11
CA PRO A 56 2.14 28.61 11.68
C PRO A 56 1.15 27.64 11.02
N TRP A 57 0.10 27.26 11.75
CA TRP A 57 -0.94 26.38 11.23
C TRP A 57 -1.71 27.05 10.09
N SER A 58 -1.68 26.42 8.92
CA SER A 58 -2.42 26.83 7.73
C SER A 58 -3.17 25.64 7.13
N SER A 59 -4.21 25.91 6.35
CA SER A 59 -4.96 24.84 5.65
C SER A 59 -4.03 24.03 4.72
N VAL A 60 -3.06 24.70 4.08
CA VAL A 60 -2.04 24.06 3.24
C VAL A 60 -1.15 23.12 4.07
N LYS A 61 -0.75 23.51 5.27
CA LYS A 61 0.01 22.64 6.19
C LYS A 61 -0.79 21.40 6.58
N MET A 62 -2.09 21.55 6.88
CA MET A 62 -2.96 20.41 7.20
C MET A 62 -3.09 19.43 6.02
N ALA A 63 -3.29 19.95 4.81
CA ALA A 63 -3.35 19.14 3.59
C ALA A 63 -2.02 18.41 3.35
N TYR A 64 -0.89 19.11 3.47
CA TYR A 64 0.45 18.52 3.35
C TYR A 64 0.68 17.40 4.37
N LEU A 65 0.40 17.65 5.66
CA LEU A 65 0.60 16.66 6.72
C LEU A 65 -0.30 15.43 6.49
N THR A 66 -1.56 15.64 6.10
CA THR A 66 -2.48 14.54 5.81
C THR A 66 -1.98 13.72 4.62
N CYS A 67 -1.66 14.36 3.49
CA CYS A 67 -1.22 13.64 2.29
C CYS A 67 0.12 12.93 2.46
N ARG A 68 1.03 13.43 3.29
CA ARG A 68 2.37 12.85 3.49
C ARG A 68 2.42 11.81 4.61
N TYR A 69 1.86 12.12 5.77
CA TYR A 69 1.95 11.22 6.94
C TYR A 69 0.88 10.13 6.95
N TYR A 70 -0.27 10.35 6.29
CA TYR A 70 -1.28 9.30 6.17
C TYR A 70 -0.76 8.05 5.44
N PRO A 71 -0.17 8.14 4.23
CA PRO A 71 0.45 6.98 3.60
C PRO A 71 1.58 6.38 4.43
N LEU A 72 2.37 7.19 5.15
CA LEU A 72 3.48 6.71 5.97
C LEU A 72 3.03 5.78 7.12
N VAL A 73 1.83 6.00 7.66
CA VAL A 73 1.21 5.12 8.68
C VAL A 73 0.42 3.98 8.04
N TYR A 74 -0.25 4.25 6.92
CA TYR A 74 -1.10 3.30 6.23
C TYR A 74 -0.33 2.18 5.53
N TRP A 75 0.77 2.51 4.84
CA TRP A 75 1.58 1.54 4.09
C TRP A 75 2.11 0.38 4.93
N PRO A 76 2.67 0.58 6.15
CA PRO A 76 3.09 -0.53 7.00
C PRO A 76 1.97 -1.50 7.36
N ILE A 77 0.76 -0.99 7.59
CA ILE A 77 -0.42 -1.82 7.91
C ILE A 77 -0.81 -2.68 6.71
N ILE A 78 -0.72 -2.10 5.51
CA ILE A 78 -0.97 -2.80 4.25
C ILE A 78 0.11 -3.83 3.96
N SER A 79 1.39 -3.46 4.06
CA SER A 79 2.49 -4.41 3.90
C SER A 79 2.34 -5.58 4.86
N TRP A 80 1.98 -5.35 6.13
CA TRP A 80 1.68 -6.42 7.06
C TRP A 80 0.50 -7.31 6.62
N ALA A 81 -0.56 -6.71 6.08
CA ALA A 81 -1.75 -7.42 5.61
C ALA A 81 -1.47 -8.30 4.37
N TYR A 82 -0.63 -7.84 3.43
CA TYR A 82 -0.42 -8.49 2.12
C TYR A 82 0.85 -9.35 2.04
N VAL A 83 1.90 -9.04 2.82
CA VAL A 83 3.17 -9.78 2.76
C VAL A 83 3.09 -11.06 3.59
N LYS A 84 2.48 -11.01 4.78
CA LYS A 84 2.41 -12.15 5.69
C LYS A 84 1.30 -13.11 5.28
N ASN A 85 1.56 -14.41 5.43
CA ASN A 85 0.55 -15.45 5.23
C ASN A 85 -0.37 -15.50 6.45
N HIS A 86 -1.56 -14.92 6.33
CA HIS A 86 -2.59 -14.90 7.37
C HIS A 86 -3.59 -16.04 7.19
N GLN A 87 -4.36 -16.35 8.24
CA GLN A 87 -5.47 -17.30 8.14
C GLN A 87 -6.57 -16.78 7.21
N PRO A 88 -7.25 -17.65 6.44
CA PRO A 88 -8.27 -17.23 5.46
C PRO A 88 -9.39 -16.36 6.06
N LYS A 89 -9.83 -16.70 7.28
CA LYS A 89 -10.86 -15.96 8.02
C LYS A 89 -10.45 -14.53 8.36
N LEU A 90 -9.15 -14.30 8.58
CA LEU A 90 -8.60 -12.96 8.83
C LEU A 90 -8.50 -12.17 7.52
N CYS A 91 -8.02 -12.79 6.43
CA CYS A 91 -7.90 -12.14 5.12
C CYS A 91 -9.24 -11.58 4.62
N GLU A 92 -10.33 -12.34 4.76
CA GLU A 92 -11.66 -11.90 4.31
C GLU A 92 -12.14 -10.64 5.05
N LYS A 93 -11.84 -10.55 6.36
CA LYS A 93 -12.19 -9.40 7.18
C LYS A 93 -11.24 -8.22 6.99
N LEU A 94 -10.00 -8.47 6.59
CA LEU A 94 -8.95 -7.46 6.47
C LEU A 94 -8.95 -6.76 5.11
N ALA A 95 -9.36 -7.44 4.03
CA ALA A 95 -9.33 -6.88 2.68
C ALA A 95 -10.23 -5.64 2.53
N ARG A 96 -11.46 -5.68 3.05
CA ARG A 96 -12.41 -4.56 2.96
C ARG A 96 -11.91 -3.28 3.67
N PRO A 97 -11.51 -3.32 4.95
CA PRO A 97 -10.99 -2.11 5.60
C PRO A 97 -9.69 -1.65 4.97
N ALA A 98 -8.79 -2.55 4.58
CA ALA A 98 -7.57 -2.21 3.85
C ALA A 98 -7.86 -1.35 2.61
N HIS A 99 -8.74 -1.83 1.73
CA HIS A 99 -9.14 -1.06 0.54
C HIS A 99 -9.94 0.20 0.87
N GLY A 100 -10.73 0.20 1.94
CA GLY A 100 -11.43 1.40 2.41
C GLY A 100 -10.48 2.52 2.83
N PHE A 101 -9.39 2.18 3.53
CA PHE A 101 -8.34 3.13 3.91
C PHE A 101 -7.46 3.57 2.74
N ALA A 102 -7.35 2.79 1.65
CA ALA A 102 -6.72 3.27 0.41
C ALA A 102 -7.55 4.33 -0.32
N LEU A 103 -8.88 4.36 -0.13
CA LEU A 103 -9.79 5.15 -0.95
C LEU A 103 -9.48 6.65 -0.96
N PRO A 104 -9.18 7.31 0.18
CA PRO A 104 -8.83 8.74 0.18
C PRO A 104 -7.58 9.05 -0.66
N LEU A 105 -6.58 8.16 -0.66
CA LEU A 105 -5.35 8.32 -1.44
C LEU A 105 -5.62 8.20 -2.94
N ILE A 106 -6.45 7.22 -3.33
CA ILE A 106 -6.84 7.01 -4.73
C ILE A 106 -7.63 8.22 -5.23
N LEU A 107 -8.59 8.71 -4.46
CA LEU A 107 -9.39 9.88 -4.82
C LEU A 107 -8.55 11.15 -4.92
N ALA A 108 -7.60 11.36 -4.00
CA ALA A 108 -6.69 12.50 -4.03
C ALA A 108 -5.76 12.47 -5.26
N ALA A 109 -5.35 11.29 -5.71
CA ALA A 109 -4.50 11.12 -6.90
C ALA A 109 -5.25 11.31 -8.24
N GLN A 110 -6.59 11.25 -8.23
CA GLN A 110 -7.44 11.36 -9.43
C GLN A 110 -7.91 12.79 -9.73
N GLY A 111 -7.29 13.80 -9.09
CA GLY A 111 -7.60 15.22 -9.35
C GLY A 111 -7.36 15.58 -10.82
N LYS A 112 -8.46 15.83 -11.55
CA LYS A 112 -8.44 16.51 -12.86
C LYS A 112 -8.30 18.01 -12.68
#